data_AF-A0A4Q1K2D8-F1
#
_entry.id   AF-A0A4Q1K2D8-F1
#
_cell.length_a   1.000
_cell.length_b   1.000
_cell.length_c   1.000
_cell.angle_alpha   90.00
_cell.angle_beta   90.00
_cell.angle_gamma   90.00
#
_symmetry.space_group_name_H-M   'P 1'
#
loop_
_entity.id
_entity.type
_entity.pdbx_description
1 polymer ?
#
loop_
_entity_poly.entity_id
_entity_poly.type
_entity_poly.pdbx_seq_one_letter_code
_entity_poly.pdbx_strand_id
1 'polypeptide(L)'
;MKILQYLFQKRIVIVLLLILVFINLFNENYIHFGINKTVGWAFDITDFSPIIFLITFYSFILIYGILALSKKETNMKISIGHVIVVSISAILLENRNAGLLTILNCLSVILFVMNIFKSLKQKNQSAHNSR
;
A
#
# COMPACT_ATOMS: atom_id res chain seq x y z
N MET A 1 -18.84 -13.25 -7.86
CA MET A 1 -17.61 -12.81 -8.58
C MET A 1 -17.62 -11.36 -9.06
N LYS A 2 -18.72 -10.82 -9.61
CA LYS A 2 -18.77 -9.43 -10.14
C LYS A 2 -18.42 -8.33 -9.12
N ILE A 3 -18.89 -8.46 -7.87
CA ILE A 3 -18.54 -7.52 -6.78
C ILE A 3 -17.03 -7.50 -6.52
N LEU A 4 -16.38 -8.67 -6.48
CA LEU A 4 -14.95 -8.76 -6.21
C LEU A 4 -14.13 -8.09 -7.32
N GLN A 5 -14.51 -8.33 -8.58
CA GLN A 5 -13.93 -7.63 -9.73
C GLN A 5 -14.07 -6.12 -9.61
N TYR A 6 -15.27 -5.63 -9.32
CA TYR A 6 -15.51 -4.20 -9.14
C TYR A 6 -14.64 -3.61 -8.02
N LEU A 7 -14.56 -4.30 -6.88
CA LEU A 7 -13.77 -3.88 -5.73
C LEU A 7 -12.28 -3.74 -6.11
N PHE A 8 -11.67 -4.78 -6.68
CA PHE A 8 -10.23 -4.80 -6.96
C PHE A 8 -9.82 -4.03 -8.24
N GLN A 9 -10.74 -3.77 -9.16
CA GLN A 9 -10.44 -3.02 -10.39
C GLN A 9 -10.77 -1.53 -10.29
N LYS A 10 -11.81 -1.15 -9.53
CA LYS A 10 -12.32 0.23 -9.48
C LYS A 10 -12.23 0.87 -8.10
N ARG A 11 -12.21 0.06 -7.04
CA ARG A 11 -12.32 0.52 -5.65
C ARG A 11 -11.21 -0.03 -4.74
N ILE A 12 -10.05 -0.36 -5.29
CA ILE A 12 -8.91 -0.88 -4.51
C ILE A 12 -8.50 0.08 -3.38
N VAL A 13 -8.68 1.39 -3.59
CA VAL A 13 -8.45 2.41 -2.55
C VAL A 13 -9.31 2.18 -1.30
N ILE A 14 -10.54 1.68 -1.43
CA ILE A 14 -11.40 1.36 -0.27
C ILE A 14 -10.81 0.20 0.52
N VAL A 15 -10.24 -0.80 -0.17
CA VAL A 15 -9.57 -1.93 0.47
C VAL A 15 -8.32 -1.46 1.22
N LEU A 16 -7.54 -0.57 0.62
CA LEU A 16 -6.36 0.01 1.29
C LEU A 16 -6.75 0.89 2.49
N LEU A 17 -7.84 1.66 2.40
CA LEU A 17 -8.35 2.41 3.55
C LEU A 17 -8.82 1.48 4.68
N LEU A 18 -9.41 0.34 4.34
CA LEU A 18 -9.77 -0.67 5.35
C LEU A 18 -8.52 -1.23 6.05
N ILE A 19 -7.45 -1.52 5.29
CA ILE A 19 -6.16 -1.92 5.86
C ILE A 19 -5.59 -0.82 6.75
N LEU A 20 -5.69 0.46 6.35
CA LEU A 20 -5.26 1.59 7.18
C LEU A 20 -6.00 1.62 8.53
N VAL A 21 -7.32 1.42 8.51
CA VAL A 21 -8.13 1.34 9.74
C VAL A 21 -7.64 0.19 10.62
N PHE A 22 -7.39 -0.99 10.05
CA PHE A 22 -6.83 -2.12 10.80
C PHE A 22 -5.46 -1.82 11.41
N ILE A 23 -4.55 -1.21 10.64
CA ILE A 23 -3.24 -0.80 11.16
C ILE A 23 -3.40 0.14 12.37
N ASN A 24 -4.31 1.12 12.30
CA ASN A 24 -4.48 2.08 13.40
C ASN A 24 -5.22 1.50 14.62
N LEU A 25 -6.12 0.53 14.43
CA LEU A 25 -6.87 -0.08 15.53
C LEU A 25 -6.05 -1.13 16.30
N PHE A 26 -5.17 -1.86 15.61
CA PHE A 26 -4.50 -3.02 16.17
C PHE A 26 -3.01 -2.81 16.46
N ASN A 27 -2.37 -1.78 15.87
CA ASN A 27 -0.94 -1.56 16.08
C ASN A 27 -0.67 -0.74 17.35
N GLU A 28 -0.36 -1.45 18.43
CA GLU A 28 -0.02 -0.89 19.75
C GLU A 28 1.38 -0.24 19.80
N ASN A 29 2.25 -0.51 18.81
CA ASN A 29 3.67 -0.14 18.86
C ASN A 29 3.98 1.28 18.35
N TYR A 30 3.01 2.00 17.75
CA TYR A 30 3.26 3.36 17.24
C TYR A 30 3.55 4.40 18.33
N ILE A 31 3.29 4.09 19.60
CA ILE A 31 3.30 5.06 20.71
C ILE A 31 4.66 5.10 21.43
N HIS A 32 5.58 4.16 21.20
CA HIS A 32 6.83 4.06 21.96
C HIS A 32 8.06 4.71 21.32
N PHE A 33 7.90 5.70 20.43
CA PHE A 33 8.98 6.64 20.10
C PHE A 33 9.13 7.67 21.23
N GLY A 34 9.52 7.20 22.42
CA GLY A 34 9.79 8.05 23.57
C GLY A 34 11.11 8.78 23.37
N ILE A 35 11.09 10.06 23.01
CA ILE A 35 12.27 10.92 23.17
C ILE A 35 12.63 10.88 24.66
N ASN A 36 13.79 10.30 24.99
CA ASN A 36 14.27 10.28 26.36
C ASN A 36 14.74 11.70 26.72
N LYS A 37 13.82 12.50 27.25
CA LYS A 37 14.04 13.91 27.62
C LYS A 37 15.17 14.10 28.64
N THR A 38 15.56 13.05 29.34
CA THR A 38 16.58 13.09 30.40
C THR A 38 18.01 13.14 29.85
N VAL A 39 18.24 12.62 28.64
CA VAL A 39 19.60 12.47 28.07
C VAL A 39 19.74 13.07 26.66
N GLY A 40 18.70 13.67 26.10
CA GLY A 40 18.77 14.42 24.83
C GLY A 40 19.03 13.57 23.58
N TRP A 41 19.26 12.27 23.72
CA TRP A 41 19.32 11.32 22.62
C TRP A 41 17.95 10.77 22.25
N ALA A 42 17.71 10.60 20.94
CA ALA A 42 16.64 9.77 20.44
C ALA A 42 17.08 8.30 20.50
N PHE A 43 16.15 7.38 20.74
CA PHE A 43 16.41 5.94 20.55
C PHE A 43 17.03 5.70 19.17
N ASP A 44 17.98 4.76 19.09
CA ASP A 44 18.60 4.31 17.85
C ASP A 44 17.52 3.93 16.81
N ILE A 45 17.24 4.84 15.87
CA ILE A 45 16.44 4.57 14.67
C ILE A 45 17.30 3.71 13.75
N THR A 46 17.48 2.45 14.12
CA THR A 46 18.26 1.48 13.35
C THR A 46 17.43 0.80 12.28
N ASP A 47 16.09 0.82 12.40
CA ASP A 47 15.17 0.20 11.45
C ASP A 47 14.19 1.22 10.85
N PHE A 48 14.49 1.65 9.63
CA PHE A 48 13.63 2.54 8.84
C PHE A 48 12.49 1.80 8.12
N SER A 49 12.48 0.46 8.11
CA SER A 49 11.54 -0.33 7.32
C SER A 49 10.07 0.00 7.62
N PRO A 50 9.64 0.16 8.89
CA PRO A 50 8.27 0.54 9.22
C PRO A 50 7.88 1.93 8.72
N ILE A 51 8.80 2.90 8.81
CA ILE A 51 8.58 4.28 8.34
C ILE A 51 8.47 4.28 6.81
N ILE A 52 9.36 3.58 6.11
CA ILE A 52 9.32 3.47 4.65
C ILE A 52 8.02 2.79 4.22
N PHE A 53 7.58 1.73 4.91
CA PHE A 53 6.29 1.09 4.62
C PHE A 53 5.11 2.06 4.78
N LEU A 54 5.07 2.86 5.84
CA LEU A 54 3.99 3.83 6.02
C LEU A 54 3.97 4.87 4.90
N ILE A 55 5.12 5.43 4.56
CA ILE A 55 5.24 6.43 3.47
C ILE A 55 4.78 5.81 2.14
N THR A 56 5.25 4.61 1.79
CA THR A 56 4.83 3.93 0.56
C THR A 56 3.34 3.61 0.60
N PHE A 57 2.81 3.15 1.72
CA PHE A 57 1.39 2.83 1.88
C PHE A 57 0.48 4.06 1.69
N TYR A 58 0.82 5.21 2.28
CA TYR A 58 0.09 6.46 2.03
C TYR A 58 0.17 6.88 0.55
N SER A 59 1.34 6.71 -0.08
CA SER A 59 1.48 6.98 -1.52
C SER A 59 0.57 6.10 -2.38
N PHE A 60 0.38 4.83 -2.00
CA PHE A 60 -0.53 3.91 -2.71
C PHE A 60 -1.98 4.36 -2.60
N ILE A 61 -2.43 4.78 -1.41
CA ILE A 61 -3.78 5.32 -1.21
C ILE A 61 -4.01 6.54 -2.09
N LEU A 62 -3.06 7.48 -2.08
CA LEU A 62 -3.17 8.73 -2.85
C LEU A 62 -3.28 8.43 -4.35
N ILE A 63 -2.37 7.62 -4.90
CA ILE A 63 -2.31 7.37 -6.34
C ILE A 63 -3.48 6.49 -6.81
N TYR A 64 -3.85 5.44 -6.06
CA TYR A 64 -5.06 4.68 -6.39
C TYR A 64 -6.33 5.51 -6.23
N GLY A 65 -6.36 6.47 -5.30
CA GLY A 65 -7.41 7.48 -5.19
C GLY A 65 -7.53 8.29 -6.48
N ILE A 66 -6.41 8.83 -6.99
CA ILE A 66 -6.39 9.56 -8.27
C ILE A 66 -6.88 8.68 -9.43
N LEU A 67 -6.44 7.43 -9.51
CA LEU A 67 -6.90 6.49 -10.55
C LEU A 67 -8.41 6.23 -10.46
N ALA A 68 -8.94 6.02 -9.24
CA ALA A 68 -10.36 5.80 -9.00
C ALA A 68 -11.20 7.03 -9.37
N LEU A 69 -10.78 8.24 -9.00
CA LEU A 69 -11.42 9.50 -9.38
C LEU A 69 -11.37 9.72 -10.91
N SER A 70 -10.27 9.33 -11.54
CA SER A 70 -10.10 9.35 -13.00
C SER A 70 -10.91 8.27 -13.73
N LYS A 71 -11.72 7.47 -13.01
CA LYS A 71 -12.48 6.33 -13.52
C LYS A 71 -11.60 5.32 -14.28
N LYS A 72 -10.32 5.21 -13.93
CA LYS A 72 -9.39 4.25 -14.53
C LYS A 72 -9.51 2.91 -13.82
N GLU A 73 -9.50 1.84 -14.62
CA GLU A 73 -9.52 0.47 -14.11
C GLU A 73 -8.10 -0.05 -13.92
N THR A 74 -7.88 -0.78 -12.84
CA THR A 74 -6.61 -1.48 -12.56
C THR A 74 -6.72 -2.95 -12.97
N ASN A 75 -5.57 -3.63 -13.11
CA ASN A 75 -5.56 -5.05 -13.41
C ASN A 75 -5.93 -5.88 -12.18
N MET A 76 -7.04 -6.62 -12.24
CA MET A 76 -7.57 -7.37 -11.10
C MET A 76 -6.53 -8.31 -10.45
N LYS A 77 -5.80 -9.10 -11.25
CA LYS A 77 -4.85 -10.10 -10.71
C LYS A 77 -3.71 -9.42 -9.95
N ILE A 78 -3.19 -8.32 -10.50
CA ILE A 78 -2.12 -7.54 -9.87
C ILE A 78 -2.65 -6.82 -8.63
N SER A 79 -3.85 -6.25 -8.69
CA SER A 79 -4.51 -5.62 -7.54
C SER A 79 -4.68 -6.57 -6.36
N ILE A 80 -5.13 -7.81 -6.61
CA ILE A 80 -5.28 -8.82 -5.55
C ILE A 80 -3.91 -9.17 -4.96
N GLY A 81 -2.91 -9.45 -5.80
CA GLY A 81 -1.55 -9.73 -5.34
C GLY A 81 -0.97 -8.59 -4.51
N HIS A 82 -1.16 -7.35 -4.95
CA HIS A 82 -0.70 -6.15 -4.24
C HIS A 82 -1.35 -6.03 -2.87
N VAL A 83 -2.68 -6.21 -2.78
CA VAL A 83 -3.41 -6.17 -1.50
C VAL A 83 -2.93 -7.27 -0.54
N ILE A 84 -2.69 -8.49 -1.04
CA ILE A 84 -2.16 -9.58 -0.22
C ILE A 84 -0.78 -9.21 0.35
N VAL A 85 0.14 -8.76 -0.49
CA VAL A 85 1.49 -8.37 -0.07
C VAL A 85 1.43 -7.25 0.97
N VAL A 86 0.64 -6.21 0.71
CA VAL A 86 0.48 -5.08 1.65
C VAL A 86 -0.16 -5.51 2.97
N SER A 87 -1.12 -6.43 2.95
CA SER A 87 -1.75 -6.96 4.17
C SER A 87 -0.74 -7.75 5.02
N ILE A 88 0.10 -8.57 4.37
CA ILE A 88 1.17 -9.31 5.08
C ILE A 88 2.20 -8.33 5.65
N SER A 89 2.61 -7.32 4.88
CA SER A 89 3.49 -6.25 5.38
C SER A 89 2.90 -5.52 6.58
N ALA A 90 1.59 -5.25 6.57
CA ALA A 90 0.90 -4.59 7.66
C ALA A 90 0.94 -5.41 8.96
N ILE A 91 0.75 -6.73 8.88
CA ILE A 91 0.87 -7.64 10.03
C ILE A 91 2.31 -7.65 10.58
N LEU A 92 3.31 -7.56 9.70
CA LEU A 92 4.72 -7.62 10.09
C LEU A 92 5.27 -6.34 10.73
N LEU A 93 4.51 -5.24 10.70
CA LEU A 93 4.88 -4.00 11.39
C LEU A 93 5.16 -4.22 12.88
N GLU A 94 4.50 -5.21 13.50
CA GLU A 94 4.65 -5.51 14.93
C GLU A 94 5.75 -6.54 15.21
N ASN A 95 6.15 -7.34 14.22
CA ASN A 95 6.97 -8.54 14.44
C ASN A 95 8.49 -8.27 14.44
N ARG A 96 8.92 -6.99 14.48
CA ARG A 96 10.33 -6.53 14.45
C ARG A 96 11.24 -7.19 13.39
N ASN A 97 10.68 -7.82 12.35
CA ASN A 97 11.41 -8.48 11.28
C ASN A 97 11.63 -7.51 10.11
N ALA A 98 12.57 -6.58 10.31
CA ALA A 98 12.96 -5.51 9.39
C ALA A 98 13.25 -6.00 7.96
N GLY A 99 14.00 -7.10 7.86
CA GLY A 99 14.47 -7.63 6.58
C GLY A 99 13.31 -8.16 5.72
N LEU A 100 12.42 -8.95 6.32
CA LEU A 100 11.27 -9.49 5.59
C LEU A 100 10.27 -8.39 5.21
N LEU A 101 10.05 -7.40 6.11
CA LEU A 101 9.23 -6.22 5.81
C LEU A 101 9.79 -5.43 4.63
N THR A 102 11.11 -5.23 4.57
CA THR A 102 11.77 -4.55 3.45
C THR A 102 11.54 -5.27 2.12
N ILE A 103 11.72 -6.59 2.09
CA ILE A 103 11.51 -7.41 0.88
C ILE A 103 10.05 -7.29 0.40
N LEU A 104 9.09 -7.41 1.31
CA LEU A 104 7.67 -7.28 0.96
C LEU A 104 7.31 -5.86 0.53
N ASN A 105 7.93 -4.84 1.13
CA ASN A 105 7.72 -3.45 0.71
C ASN A 105 8.22 -3.23 -0.73
N CYS A 106 9.42 -3.72 -1.07
CA CYS A 106 9.93 -3.71 -2.45
C CYS A 106 8.98 -4.44 -3.42
N LEU A 107 8.51 -5.63 -3.04
CA LEU A 107 7.55 -6.38 -3.85
C LEU A 107 6.23 -5.61 -4.04
N SER A 108 5.74 -4.95 -2.98
CA SER A 108 4.52 -4.14 -3.04
C SER A 108 4.68 -2.99 -4.05
N VAL A 109 5.81 -2.28 -4.03
CA VAL A 109 6.12 -1.20 -4.97
C VAL A 109 6.17 -1.72 -6.41
N ILE A 110 6.79 -2.88 -6.65
CA ILE A 110 6.85 -3.49 -7.98
C ILE A 110 5.43 -3.78 -8.50
N LEU A 111 4.60 -4.45 -7.70
CA LEU A 111 3.22 -4.78 -8.09
C LEU A 111 2.39 -3.52 -8.32
N PHE A 112 2.57 -2.50 -7.48
CA PHE A 112 1.92 -1.20 -7.60
C PHE A 112 2.26 -0.53 -8.94
N VAL A 113 3.55 -0.41 -9.26
CA VAL A 113 4.05 0.20 -10.50
C VAL A 113 3.54 -0.57 -11.72
N MET A 114 3.61 -1.90 -11.70
CA MET A 114 3.05 -2.75 -12.77
C MET A 114 1.56 -2.49 -12.98
N ASN A 115 0.80 -2.29 -11.89
CA ASN A 115 -0.63 -2.04 -11.96
C ASN A 115 -0.94 -0.67 -12.58
N ILE A 116 -0.16 0.36 -12.24
CA ILE A 116 -0.26 1.69 -12.84
C ILE A 116 -0.02 1.61 -14.34
N PHE A 117 1.10 1.01 -14.77
CA PHE A 117 1.44 0.92 -16.20
C PHE A 117 0.36 0.20 -17.00
N LYS A 118 -0.20 -0.90 -16.48
CA LYS A 118 -1.31 -1.61 -17.15
C LYS A 118 -2.57 -0.75 -17.22
N SER A 119 -2.92 -0.04 -16.13
CA SER A 119 -4.08 0.84 -16.09
C SER A 119 -3.98 1.97 -17.13
N LEU A 120 -2.79 2.57 -17.27
CA LEU A 120 -2.54 3.61 -18.27
C LEU A 120 -2.63 3.08 -19.69
N LYS A 121 -2.06 1.90 -19.97
CA LYS A 121 -2.11 1.28 -21.31
C LYS A 121 -3.53 0.92 -21.74
N GLN A 122 -4.37 0.42 -20.82
CA GLN A 122 -5.74 0.01 -21.12
C GLN A 122 -6.60 1.19 -21.58
N LYS A 123 -6.44 2.38 -20.97
CA LYS A 123 -7.15 3.60 -21.39
C LYS A 123 -6.83 3.98 -22.84
N ASN A 124 -5.56 3.89 -23.24
CA ASN A 124 -5.14 4.25 -24.60
C ASN A 124 -5.76 3.33 -25.65
N GLN A 125 -5.94 2.04 -25.34
CA GLN A 125 -6.63 1.10 -26.24
C GLN A 125 -8.14 1.38 -26.34
N SER A 126 -8.79 1.67 -25.21
CA SER A 126 -10.22 2.02 -25.22
C SER A 126 -10.52 3.31 -25.97
N ALA A 127 -9.63 4.30 -25.91
CA ALA A 127 -9.77 5.57 -26.66
C ALA A 127 -9.43 5.44 -28.15
N HIS A 128 -8.57 4.50 -28.53
CA HIS A 128 -8.24 4.23 -29.93
C HIS A 128 -9.37 3.48 -30.65
N ASN A 129 -10.01 2.51 -29.99
CA ASN A 129 -11.14 1.75 -30.54
C ASN A 129 -12.46 2.55 -30.64
N SER A 130 -12.51 3.78 -30.12
CA SER A 130 -13.67 4.67 -30.19
C SER A 130 -13.53 5.77 -31.26
N ARG A 131 -12.49 5.71 -32.10
CA ARG A 131 -12.29 6.56 -33.27
C ARG A 131 -12.44 5.72 -34.53
#